data_AF-A0AAV9KWZ4-F1
#
_entry.id   AF-A0AAV9KWZ4-F1
#
_cell.length_a   1.000
_cell.length_b   1.000
_cell.length_c   1.000
_cell.angle_alpha   90.00
_cell.angle_beta   90.00
_cell.angle_gamma   90.00
#
_symmetry.space_group_name_H-M   'P 1'
#
loop_
_entity.id
_entity.type
_entity.pdbx_description
1 polymer ?
#
loop_
_entity_poly.entity_id
_entity_poly.type
_entity_poly.pdbx_seq_one_letter_code
_entity_poly.pdbx_strand_id
1 'polypeptide(L)'
;MPRYAKFMKDLVTKKRAVSCENDKRLQHCSAIFTRSLVQKKDDPRAFTIPCTTGKMHFAKALCDLGANINLMPLSIYKNLGLGAPKSTAMRLLMADRTVKKPIGVLQNVLVKVG
;
A
#
# COMPACT_ATOMS: atom_id res chain seq x y z
N MET A 1 -26.20 -29.89 -33.73
CA MET A 1 -26.10 -28.84 -32.69
C MET A 1 -25.78 -27.45 -33.29
N PRO A 2 -26.68 -26.78 -34.05
CA PRO A 2 -26.36 -25.51 -34.74
C PRO A 2 -26.79 -24.24 -33.99
N ARG A 3 -27.76 -24.32 -33.07
CA ARG A 3 -28.35 -23.16 -32.38
C ARG A 3 -27.40 -22.47 -31.39
N TYR A 4 -26.59 -23.25 -30.68
CA TYR A 4 -25.68 -22.71 -29.65
C TYR A 4 -24.54 -21.88 -30.26
N ALA A 5 -24.00 -22.32 -31.40
CA ALA A 5 -22.95 -21.59 -32.12
C ALA A 5 -23.44 -20.24 -32.67
N LYS A 6 -24.70 -20.16 -33.12
CA LYS A 6 -25.31 -18.90 -33.57
C LYS A 6 -25.47 -17.91 -32.42
N PHE A 7 -25.93 -18.39 -31.26
CA PHE A 7 -26.07 -17.58 -30.04
C PHE A 7 -24.72 -17.03 -29.55
N MET A 8 -23.67 -17.86 -29.54
CA MET A 8 -22.33 -17.44 -29.16
C MET A 8 -21.75 -16.40 -30.12
N LYS A 9 -21.99 -16.54 -31.44
CA LYS A 9 -21.59 -15.51 -32.41
C LYS A 9 -22.32 -14.19 -32.15
N ASP A 10 -23.65 -14.21 -32.02
CA ASP A 10 -24.45 -13.00 -31.79
C ASP A 10 -24.04 -12.26 -30.50
N LEU A 11 -23.69 -13.00 -29.44
CA LEU A 11 -23.19 -12.43 -28.19
C LEU A 11 -21.85 -11.69 -28.38
N VAL A 12 -20.93 -12.26 -29.16
CA VAL A 12 -19.61 -11.68 -29.44
C VAL A 12 -19.72 -10.46 -30.36
N THR A 13 -20.56 -10.51 -31.39
CA THR A 13 -20.76 -9.39 -32.31
C THR A 13 -21.43 -8.20 -31.62
N LYS A 14 -22.42 -8.46 -30.74
CA LYS A 14 -23.10 -7.41 -29.96
C LYS A 14 -22.16 -6.75 -28.96
N LYS A 15 -21.26 -7.53 -28.33
CA LYS A 15 -20.22 -7.00 -27.42
C LYS A 15 -19.18 -6.14 -28.14
N ARG A 16 -18.83 -6.48 -29.39
CA ARG A 16 -17.96 -5.65 -30.25
C ARG A 16 -18.62 -4.37 -30.74
N ALA A 17 -19.89 -4.40 -31.13
CA ALA A 17 -20.63 -3.20 -31.53
C ALA A 17 -20.74 -2.19 -30.37
N VAL A 18 -21.04 -2.66 -29.15
CA VAL A 18 -21.09 -1.85 -27.93
C VAL A 18 -19.71 -1.28 -27.54
N SER A 19 -18.62 -1.92 -27.97
CA SER A 19 -17.24 -1.48 -27.73
C SER A 19 -16.75 -0.40 -28.70
N CYS A 20 -17.39 -0.23 -29.87
CA CYS A 20 -16.96 0.75 -30.88
C CYS A 20 -17.67 2.11 -30.76
N GLU A 21 -18.79 2.20 -30.03
CA GLU A 21 -19.61 3.42 -30.01
C GLU A 21 -19.47 4.28 -28.75
N ASN A 22 -18.38 4.13 -27.98
CA ASN A 22 -18.14 4.92 -26.77
C ASN A 22 -16.72 5.49 -26.68
N ASP A 23 -16.28 6.13 -27.77
CA ASP A 23 -14.99 6.80 -27.90
C ASP A 23 -14.95 8.21 -27.25
N LYS A 24 -15.87 8.50 -26.32
CA LYS A 24 -15.87 9.72 -25.50
C LYS A 24 -15.41 9.49 -24.06
N ARG A 25 -15.24 8.21 -23.64
CA ARG A 25 -14.85 7.85 -22.25
C ARG A 25 -13.37 7.52 -22.07
N LEU A 26 -12.63 7.26 -23.15
CA LEU A 26 -11.22 6.86 -23.05
C LEU A 26 -10.30 8.02 -22.64
N GLN A 27 -10.67 9.27 -22.96
CA GLN A 27 -9.92 10.47 -22.56
C GLN A 27 -9.92 10.71 -21.04
N HIS A 28 -10.92 10.19 -20.31
CA HIS A 28 -10.92 10.24 -18.85
C HIS A 28 -10.01 9.16 -18.23
N CYS A 29 -9.71 8.08 -18.97
CA CYS A 29 -8.86 6.99 -18.49
C CYS A 29 -7.36 7.31 -18.62
N SER A 30 -6.95 8.10 -19.63
CA SER A 30 -5.56 8.58 -19.74
C SER A 30 -5.22 9.57 -18.63
N ALA A 31 -6.16 10.45 -18.25
CA ALA A 31 -6.04 11.35 -17.10
C ALA A 31 -5.96 10.59 -15.75
N ILE A 32 -6.63 9.45 -15.63
CA ILE A 32 -6.52 8.57 -14.45
C ILE A 32 -5.16 7.85 -14.44
N PHE A 33 -4.66 7.43 -15.60
CA PHE A 33 -3.37 6.75 -15.71
C PHE A 33 -2.20 7.71 -15.45
N THR A 34 -2.23 8.95 -15.95
CA THR A 34 -1.21 9.97 -15.63
C THR A 34 -1.27 10.38 -14.15
N ARG A 35 -2.43 10.29 -13.50
CA ARG A 35 -2.57 10.53 -12.05
C ARG A 35 -1.95 9.42 -11.18
N SER A 36 -1.63 8.25 -11.74
CA SER A 36 -0.89 7.20 -11.02
C SER A 36 0.61 7.47 -10.89
N LEU A 37 1.12 8.44 -11.67
CA LEU A 37 2.49 8.97 -11.58
C LEU A 37 2.51 10.32 -10.86
N VAL A 38 1.57 10.56 -9.94
CA VAL A 38 1.76 11.62 -8.93
C VAL A 38 3.00 11.21 -8.14
N GLN A 39 4.14 11.81 -8.48
CA GLN A 39 5.28 11.89 -7.58
C GLN A 39 4.71 12.34 -6.24
N LYS A 40 4.85 11.49 -5.22
CA LYS A 40 4.51 11.87 -3.85
C LYS A 40 5.24 13.17 -3.57
N LYS A 41 4.50 14.29 -3.51
CA LYS A 41 4.98 15.47 -2.81
C LYS A 41 5.30 15.01 -1.39
N ASP A 42 6.36 15.54 -0.80
CA ASP A 42 6.62 15.34 0.62
C ASP A 42 5.33 15.66 1.37
N ASP A 43 4.81 14.67 2.09
CA ASP A 43 3.59 14.84 2.88
C ASP A 43 3.91 15.87 3.96
N PRO A 44 3.23 17.04 4.00
CA PRO A 44 3.50 18.05 5.02
C PRO A 44 3.34 17.51 6.46
N ARG A 45 2.67 16.37 6.63
CA ARG A 45 2.44 15.70 7.92
C ARG A 45 3.50 14.65 8.27
N ALA A 46 4.41 14.33 7.34
CA ALA A 46 5.45 13.35 7.54
C ALA A 46 6.83 14.03 7.53
N PHE A 47 7.53 13.96 8.65
CA PHE A 47 8.89 14.50 8.80
C PHE A 47 9.81 13.42 9.35
N THR A 48 11.12 13.65 9.30
CA THR A 48 12.09 12.72 9.90
C THR A 48 12.67 13.29 11.18
N ILE A 49 12.76 12.47 12.21
CA ILE A 49 13.42 12.79 13.49
C ILE A 49 14.58 11.85 13.74
N PRO A 50 15.69 12.31 14.36
CA PRO A 50 16.66 11.39 14.92
C PRO A 50 16.04 10.60 16.07
N CYS A 51 16.32 9.30 16.12
CA CYS A 51 15.93 8.46 17.25
C CYS A 51 16.92 7.35 17.52
N THR A 52 16.93 6.86 18.76
CA THR A 52 17.75 5.74 19.19
C THR A 52 16.86 4.67 19.82
N THR A 53 17.05 3.43 19.40
CA THR A 53 16.35 2.25 19.96
C THR A 53 17.37 1.19 20.28
N GLY A 54 17.45 0.78 21.55
CA GLY A 54 18.52 -0.10 22.03
C GLY A 54 19.90 0.50 21.75
N LYS A 55 20.73 -0.22 20.99
CA LYS A 55 22.07 0.23 20.56
C LYS A 55 22.10 0.88 19.17
N MET A 56 20.94 0.99 18.52
CA MET A 56 20.84 1.48 17.14
C MET A 56 20.45 2.96 17.13
N HIS A 57 21.25 3.77 16.42
CA HIS A 57 20.97 5.19 16.18
C HIS A 57 20.48 5.39 14.74
N PHE A 58 19.34 6.06 14.59
CA PHE A 58 18.74 6.42 13.32
C PHE A 58 18.77 7.94 13.19
N ALA A 59 19.56 8.46 12.24
CA ALA A 59 19.60 9.89 11.96
C ALA A 59 18.27 10.42 11.39
N LYS A 60 17.51 9.54 10.71
CA LYS A 60 16.23 9.85 10.07
C LYS A 60 15.24 8.70 10.29
N ALA A 61 14.36 8.84 11.26
CA ALA A 61 13.19 7.99 11.45
C ALA A 61 11.93 8.76 11.03
N LEU A 62 11.06 8.12 10.26
CA LEU A 62 9.81 8.73 9.81
C LEU A 62 8.85 8.94 10.99
N CYS A 63 8.45 10.19 11.22
CA CYS A 63 7.39 10.58 12.12
C CYS A 63 6.18 10.99 11.26
N ASP A 64 5.14 10.17 11.28
CA ASP A 64 3.88 10.41 10.60
C ASP A 64 2.80 10.70 11.65
N LEU A 65 2.40 11.97 11.77
CA LEU A 65 1.37 12.37 12.73
C LEU A 65 -0.03 11.86 12.36
N GLY A 66 -0.23 11.39 11.12
CA GLY A 66 -1.46 10.74 10.68
C GLY A 66 -1.48 9.24 10.96
N ALA A 67 -0.35 8.63 11.32
CA ALA A 67 -0.27 7.22 11.64
C ALA A 67 -0.69 6.98 13.10
N ASN A 68 -1.63 6.06 13.29
CA ASN A 68 -2.09 5.68 14.63
C ASN A 68 -1.25 4.55 15.26
N ILE A 69 -0.25 4.04 14.53
CA ILE A 69 0.65 2.97 14.97
C ILE A 69 2.08 3.21 14.47
N ASN A 70 3.06 2.76 15.25
CA ASN A 70 4.46 2.79 14.84
C ASN A 70 4.84 1.49 14.13
N LEU A 71 5.53 1.59 13.00
CA LEU A 71 6.02 0.45 12.24
C LEU A 71 7.55 0.34 12.35
N MET A 72 8.03 -0.87 12.61
CA MET A 72 9.44 -1.21 12.61
C MET A 72 9.73 -2.20 11.49
N PRO A 73 10.67 -1.91 10.57
CA PRO A 73 11.15 -2.87 9.60
C PRO A 73 11.69 -4.14 10.27
N LEU A 74 11.42 -5.30 9.67
CA LEU A 74 11.88 -6.59 10.19
C LEU A 74 13.41 -6.68 10.30
N SER A 75 14.15 -6.03 9.39
CA SER A 75 15.62 -5.98 9.45
C SER A 75 16.12 -5.30 10.72
N ILE A 76 15.51 -4.16 11.09
CA ILE A 76 15.82 -3.44 12.34
C ILE A 76 15.45 -4.31 13.54
N TYR A 77 14.27 -4.93 13.51
CA TYR A 77 13.86 -5.83 14.58
C TYR A 77 14.87 -6.96 14.84
N LYS A 78 15.35 -7.63 13.79
CA LYS A 78 16.34 -8.71 13.89
C LYS A 78 17.65 -8.21 14.51
N ASN A 79 18.08 -7.00 14.17
CA ASN A 79 19.30 -6.40 14.71
C ASN A 79 19.20 -6.02 16.20
N LEU A 80 17.99 -5.80 16.72
CA LEU A 80 17.77 -5.52 18.14
C LEU A 80 17.89 -6.78 19.01
N GLY A 81 17.86 -7.98 18.44
CA GLY A 81 18.04 -9.23 19.19
C GLY A 81 16.92 -9.54 20.18
N LEU A 82 15.71 -9.02 19.96
CA LEU A 82 14.57 -9.11 20.90
C LEU A 82 13.84 -10.47 20.91
N GLY A 83 14.42 -11.50 20.30
CA GLY A 83 13.78 -12.81 20.16
C GLY A 83 12.66 -12.84 19.11
N ALA A 84 11.70 -13.75 19.25
CA ALA A 84 10.55 -13.84 18.34
C ALA A 84 9.45 -12.82 18.74
N PRO A 85 8.90 -12.05 17.79
CA PRO A 85 7.88 -11.07 18.12
C PRO A 85 6.57 -11.77 18.47
N LYS A 86 5.75 -11.15 19.33
CA LYS A 86 4.45 -11.70 19.70
C LYS A 86 3.53 -11.71 18.48
N SER A 87 3.04 -12.89 18.10
CA SER A 87 2.11 -13.02 16.97
C SER A 87 0.85 -12.19 17.16
N THR A 88 0.28 -11.70 16.05
CA THR A 88 -0.97 -10.93 16.05
C THR A 88 -1.87 -11.31 14.88
N ALA A 89 -3.18 -11.22 15.10
CA ALA A 89 -4.20 -11.35 14.06
C ALA A 89 -4.49 -10.03 13.33
N MET A 90 -3.84 -8.93 13.74
CA MET A 90 -4.04 -7.59 13.17
C MET A 90 -3.75 -7.53 11.68
N ARG A 91 -4.47 -6.66 10.96
CA ARG A 91 -4.22 -6.30 9.57
C ARG A 91 -4.17 -4.77 9.45
N LEU A 92 -3.28 -4.27 8.62
CA LEU A 92 -3.01 -2.85 8.45
C LEU A 92 -3.47 -2.41 7.06
N LEU A 93 -4.33 -1.41 6.99
CA LEU A 93 -4.65 -0.72 5.75
C LEU A 93 -3.63 0.42 5.54
N MET A 94 -2.85 0.30 4.48
CA MET A 94 -1.80 1.25 4.13
C MET A 94 -2.38 2.40 3.28
N ALA A 95 -1.63 3.51 3.17
CA ALA A 95 -2.07 4.67 2.38
C ALA A 95 -2.22 4.38 0.88
N ASP A 96 -1.50 3.38 0.37
CA ASP A 96 -1.63 2.84 -1.00
C ASP A 96 -2.83 1.89 -1.15
N ARG A 97 -3.70 1.80 -0.13
CA ARG A 97 -4.86 0.92 -0.02
C ARG A 97 -4.52 -0.57 0.01
N THR A 98 -3.25 -0.92 0.16
CA THR A 98 -2.85 -2.32 0.36
C THR A 98 -3.14 -2.75 1.79
N VAL A 99 -3.49 -4.02 1.98
CA VAL A 99 -3.66 -4.61 3.31
C VAL A 99 -2.46 -5.48 3.65
N LYS A 100 -1.73 -5.13 4.70
CA LYS A 100 -0.53 -5.85 5.15
C LYS A 100 -0.77 -6.53 6.49
N LYS A 101 -0.22 -7.73 6.66
CA LYS A 101 -0.21 -8.44 7.95
C LYS A 101 1.16 -8.25 8.60
N PRO A 102 1.26 -7.61 9.78
CA PRO A 102 2.51 -7.54 10.52
C PRO A 102 2.90 -8.94 11.01
N ILE A 103 4.21 -9.17 11.11
CA ILE A 103 4.77 -10.45 11.58
C ILE A 103 4.46 -10.65 13.08
N GLY A 104 4.47 -9.56 13.84
CA GLY A 104 4.10 -9.54 15.24
C GLY A 104 4.03 -8.12 15.78
N VAL A 105 3.78 -8.02 17.07
CA VAL A 105 3.72 -6.75 17.80
C VAL A 105 4.83 -6.73 18.83
N LEU A 106 5.48 -5.58 18.95
CA LEU A 106 6.38 -5.27 20.04
C LEU A 106 5.67 -4.38 21.05
N GLN A 107 5.84 -4.69 22.34
CA GLN A 107 5.35 -3.86 23.44
C GLN A 107 6.54 -3.39 24.27
N ASN A 108 6.42 -2.22 24.89
CA ASN A 108 7.41 -1.67 25.82
C ASN A 108 8.83 -1.48 25.22
N VAL A 109 8.91 -1.07 23.96
CA VAL A 109 10.19 -0.72 23.33
C VAL A 109 10.58 0.70 23.71
N LEU A 110 11.75 0.86 24.32
CA LEU A 110 12.30 2.17 24.64
C LEU A 110 12.87 2.83 23.36
N VAL A 111 12.37 4.03 23.06
CA VAL A 111 12.85 4.87 21.95
C VAL A 111 13.21 6.23 22.52
N LYS A 112 14.46 6.66 22.33
CA LYS A 112 14.90 8.03 22.62
C LYS A 112 14.75 8.86 21.36
N VAL A 113 14.09 10.01 21.46
CA VAL A 113 13.98 11.00 20.38
C VAL A 113 14.87 12.19 20.74
N GLY A 114 15.63 12.70 19.77
CA GLY A 114 16.55 13.82 20.00
C GLY A 114 17.83 13.71 19.20
#